data_AF-A0A537XTI3-F1
#
_entry.id   AF-A0A537XTI3-F1
#
_cell.length_a   1.000
_cell.length_b   1.000
_cell.length_c   1.000
_cell.angle_alpha   90.00
_cell.angle_beta   90.00
_cell.angle_gamma   90.00
#
_symmetry.space_group_name_H-M   'P 1'
#
loop_
_entity.id
_entity.type
_entity.pdbx_description
1 polymer ?
#
loop_
_entity_poly.entity_id
_entity_poly.type
_entity_poly.pdbx_seq_one_letter_code
_entity_poly.pdbx_strand_id
1 'polypeptide(L)'
;MKKTIRLLAAASLVIGLVAAVAVAGTDFGVDRDNLLRGRSVQLFGVQGPIPASSTSSVTAAQANADPTSLATFAQSLSARVVTSGVAAPVIDMLALWPNDQNPEWLIACNEQVEADPGLQRINIATGAVQTIVSGTIFCDAAKRTPWGTIVFTEENGGGTSGGRVYELIDPLNTTNVILDRTTGTFSGGTGASNFAVRPALGRLSFEGVGIYPNGVMYYGDEDRPLNGAGGGAYFKFVPSTPRDPGADPITSLSESPLVSGSVFGLRLGKRSGNTDYGQGTNTGLGTWIATTGGSDQDLRAQTAALKLTGYYRPEDLQIDLGALAAGEVRFCGDNTGNEATDHNWGESICIT
;
A
#
# COMPACT_ATOMS: atom_id res chain seq x y z
N MET A 1 -17.30 -61.04 -70.59
CA MET A 1 -18.47 -60.76 -69.72
C MET A 1 -18.30 -61.48 -68.40
N LYS A 2 -18.29 -60.75 -67.27
CA LYS A 2 -18.37 -61.24 -65.86
C LYS A 2 -17.18 -62.09 -65.38
N LYS A 3 -16.66 -62.06 -64.15
CA LYS A 3 -16.87 -61.31 -62.89
C LYS A 3 -15.76 -61.80 -61.91
N THR A 4 -15.55 -61.04 -60.82
CA THR A 4 -15.09 -61.49 -59.46
C THR A 4 -13.65 -61.99 -59.29
N ILE A 5 -12.70 -61.22 -58.71
CA ILE A 5 -12.42 -60.80 -57.30
C ILE A 5 -12.03 -61.95 -56.34
N ARG A 6 -10.80 -61.87 -55.80
CA ARG A 6 -10.31 -62.00 -54.38
C ARG A 6 -9.08 -62.91 -54.25
N LEU A 7 -8.08 -62.73 -53.37
CA LEU A 7 -7.52 -61.68 -52.49
C LEU A 7 -6.23 -62.28 -51.85
N LEU A 8 -5.24 -61.43 -51.55
CA LEU A 8 -4.21 -61.47 -50.47
C LEU A 8 -3.33 -62.71 -50.22
N ALA A 9 -2.01 -62.50 -50.30
CA ALA A 9 -1.07 -62.78 -49.20
C ALA A 9 0.30 -62.07 -49.40
N ALA A 10 0.88 -61.61 -48.28
CA ALA A 10 2.28 -61.28 -48.05
C ALA A 10 2.86 -59.96 -48.63
N ALA A 11 2.65 -58.87 -47.89
CA ALA A 11 3.66 -57.81 -47.75
C ALA A 11 3.72 -57.39 -46.27
N SER A 12 4.21 -58.31 -45.43
CA SER A 12 4.47 -58.10 -44.01
C SER A 12 5.86 -57.51 -43.85
N LEU A 13 6.01 -56.19 -43.99
CA LEU A 13 7.16 -55.43 -43.43
C LEU A 13 6.88 -53.93 -43.42
N VAL A 14 5.85 -53.52 -42.69
CA VAL A 14 5.65 -52.11 -42.29
C VAL A 14 5.40 -52.14 -40.79
N ILE A 15 5.88 -51.10 -40.10
CA ILE A 15 5.85 -50.87 -38.64
C ILE A 15 7.17 -51.27 -37.97
N GLY A 16 8.17 -50.43 -38.20
CA GLY A 16 9.48 -50.54 -37.57
C GLY A 16 10.31 -49.27 -37.75
N LEU A 17 9.71 -48.08 -37.67
CA LEU A 17 10.44 -46.86 -37.32
C LEU A 17 9.54 -45.98 -36.47
N VAL A 18 9.89 -46.00 -35.19
CA VAL A 18 9.43 -45.11 -34.15
C VAL A 18 9.80 -43.69 -34.56
N ALA A 19 8.85 -42.96 -35.13
CA ALA A 19 8.84 -41.50 -35.08
C ALA A 19 7.94 -41.10 -33.90
N ALA A 20 8.41 -41.40 -32.69
CA ALA A 20 7.97 -40.65 -31.52
C ALA A 20 8.55 -39.24 -31.68
N VAL A 21 7.87 -38.41 -32.48
CA VAL A 21 8.05 -36.97 -32.39
C VAL A 21 7.46 -36.60 -31.05
N ALA A 22 8.30 -36.62 -30.02
CA ALA A 22 8.03 -35.89 -28.81
C ALA A 22 7.84 -34.44 -29.25
N VAL A 23 6.58 -34.02 -29.38
CA VAL A 23 6.25 -32.59 -29.39
C VAL A 23 6.55 -32.14 -27.97
N ALA A 24 7.83 -31.87 -27.71
CA ALA A 24 8.24 -31.00 -26.65
C ALA A 24 7.68 -29.63 -27.05
N GLY A 25 6.41 -29.41 -26.73
CA GLY A 25 5.86 -28.06 -26.70
C GLY A 25 6.84 -27.28 -25.84
N THR A 26 7.43 -26.25 -26.42
CA THR A 26 8.13 -25.24 -25.63
C THR A 26 7.23 -24.89 -24.47
N ASP A 27 7.76 -25.01 -23.26
CA ASP A 27 7.04 -24.68 -22.04
C ASP A 27 6.38 -23.31 -22.26
N PHE A 28 5.07 -23.22 -22.03
CA PHE A 28 4.33 -21.97 -22.21
C PHE A 28 5.00 -20.81 -21.48
N GLY A 29 5.59 -21.06 -20.30
CA GLY A 29 6.38 -20.08 -19.56
C GLY A 29 7.62 -19.63 -20.33
N VAL A 30 8.36 -20.55 -20.94
CA VAL A 30 9.54 -20.25 -21.78
C VAL A 30 9.15 -19.45 -23.03
N ASP A 31 8.04 -19.80 -23.68
CA ASP A 31 7.55 -19.05 -24.85
C ASP A 31 7.08 -17.66 -24.48
N ARG A 32 6.31 -17.53 -23.38
CA ARG A 32 5.89 -16.24 -22.83
C ARG A 32 7.10 -15.38 -22.46
N ASP A 33 8.12 -15.94 -21.82
CA ASP A 33 9.34 -15.22 -21.43
C ASP A 33 10.17 -14.80 -22.63
N ASN A 34 10.30 -15.66 -23.65
CA ASN A 34 11.01 -15.33 -24.89
C ASN A 34 10.28 -14.24 -25.70
N LEU A 35 8.94 -14.30 -25.76
CA LEU A 35 8.12 -13.27 -26.41
C LEU A 35 8.19 -11.94 -25.66
N LEU A 36 8.15 -11.96 -24.33
CA LEU A 36 8.38 -10.76 -23.52
C LEU A 36 9.76 -10.21 -23.83
N ARG A 37 10.83 -11.00 -23.67
CA ARG A 37 12.21 -10.56 -23.93
C ARG A 37 12.40 -9.98 -25.34
N GLY A 38 11.84 -10.62 -26.36
CA GLY A 38 11.93 -10.17 -27.75
C GLY A 38 11.15 -8.88 -28.05
N ARG A 39 10.18 -8.51 -27.19
CA ARG A 39 9.35 -7.31 -27.34
C ARG A 39 9.55 -6.28 -26.23
N SER A 40 10.34 -6.57 -25.19
CA SER A 40 10.43 -5.72 -23.99
C SER A 40 10.92 -4.30 -24.31
N VAL A 41 11.84 -4.14 -25.26
CA VAL A 41 12.28 -2.80 -25.67
C VAL A 41 11.13 -2.02 -26.34
N GLN A 42 10.35 -2.69 -27.20
CA GLN A 42 9.21 -2.06 -27.87
C GLN A 42 8.04 -1.77 -26.92
N LEU A 43 7.78 -2.68 -25.98
CA LEU A 43 6.63 -2.60 -25.05
C LEU A 43 6.92 -1.76 -23.82
N PHE A 44 8.16 -1.81 -23.31
CA PHE A 44 8.54 -1.30 -21.98
C PHE A 44 9.80 -0.43 -21.99
N GLY A 45 10.51 -0.31 -23.12
CA GLY A 45 11.75 0.48 -23.20
C GLY A 45 12.94 -0.10 -22.44
N VAL A 46 12.87 -1.37 -22.00
CA VAL A 46 13.93 -2.07 -21.26
C VAL A 46 14.23 -3.43 -21.90
N GLN A 47 15.47 -3.91 -21.87
CA GLN A 47 15.85 -5.21 -22.47
C GLN A 47 15.43 -6.43 -21.64
N GLY A 48 15.18 -6.23 -20.35
CA GLY A 48 14.82 -7.29 -19.41
C GLY A 48 14.92 -6.80 -17.96
N PRO A 49 14.54 -7.63 -16.97
CA PRO A 49 14.75 -7.32 -15.57
C PRO A 49 16.25 -7.22 -15.24
N ILE A 50 16.59 -6.43 -14.22
CA ILE A 50 17.96 -6.39 -13.68
C ILE A 50 18.25 -7.69 -12.89
N PRO A 51 19.44 -8.31 -13.01
CA PRO A 51 19.74 -9.57 -12.32
C PRO A 51 19.71 -9.47 -10.79
N ALA A 52 19.97 -8.29 -10.25
CA ALA A 52 19.88 -7.98 -8.83
C ALA A 52 19.61 -6.47 -8.65
N SER A 53 18.88 -6.11 -7.59
CA SER A 53 18.79 -4.72 -7.12
C SER A 53 20.15 -4.21 -6.66
N SER A 54 20.41 -2.91 -6.81
CA SER A 54 21.60 -2.29 -6.21
C SER A 54 21.51 -2.41 -4.68
N THR A 55 22.59 -2.85 -4.05
CA THR A 55 22.77 -2.79 -2.59
C THR A 55 23.63 -1.60 -2.17
N SER A 56 24.07 -0.80 -3.13
CA SER A 56 24.93 0.36 -2.91
C SER A 56 24.14 1.65 -3.04
N SER A 57 24.23 2.51 -2.03
CA SER A 57 23.73 3.89 -2.10
C SER A 57 24.81 4.82 -2.65
N VAL A 58 24.41 5.78 -3.46
CA VAL A 58 25.29 6.86 -3.92
C VAL A 58 25.23 8.05 -2.96
N THR A 59 26.30 8.84 -2.92
CA THR A 59 26.30 10.08 -2.14
C THR A 59 25.34 11.11 -2.73
N ALA A 60 24.91 12.07 -1.93
CA ALA A 60 24.13 13.22 -2.41
C ALA A 60 24.80 13.95 -3.59
N ALA A 61 26.13 14.10 -3.56
CA ALA A 61 26.86 14.75 -4.65
C ALA A 61 26.81 13.93 -5.95
N GLN A 62 26.96 12.59 -5.86
CA GLN A 62 26.84 11.70 -7.01
C GLN A 62 25.42 11.68 -7.56
N ALA A 63 24.40 11.56 -6.70
CA ALA A 63 23.00 11.60 -7.09
C ALA A 63 22.63 12.90 -7.81
N ASN A 64 23.10 14.05 -7.30
CA ASN A 64 22.85 15.35 -7.92
C ASN A 64 23.58 15.52 -9.26
N ALA A 65 24.78 14.95 -9.40
CA ALA A 65 25.55 15.00 -10.64
C ALA A 65 24.98 14.06 -11.72
N ASP A 66 24.50 12.88 -11.31
CA ASP A 66 23.88 11.87 -12.16
C ASP A 66 22.71 11.19 -11.43
N PRO A 67 21.48 11.69 -11.61
CA PRO A 67 20.28 11.10 -11.01
C PRO A 67 20.01 9.66 -11.47
N THR A 68 20.57 9.24 -12.60
CA THR A 68 20.42 7.85 -13.10
C THR A 68 21.26 6.86 -12.30
N SER A 69 22.15 7.34 -11.44
CA SER A 69 22.87 6.51 -10.48
C SER A 69 22.00 6.03 -9.31
N LEU A 70 20.83 6.65 -9.08
CA LEU A 70 19.87 6.23 -8.05
C LEU A 70 19.00 5.05 -8.49
N ALA A 71 18.63 5.01 -9.78
CA ALA A 71 17.76 3.98 -10.33
C ALA A 71 17.95 3.86 -11.84
N THR A 72 17.67 2.66 -12.38
CA THR A 72 17.66 2.47 -13.84
C THR A 72 16.33 2.98 -14.41
N PHE A 73 16.41 3.87 -15.39
CA PHE A 73 15.25 4.44 -16.07
C PHE A 73 15.12 3.92 -17.50
N ALA A 74 13.90 3.85 -18.02
CA ALA A 74 13.69 3.65 -19.45
C ALA A 74 14.33 4.81 -20.24
N GLN A 75 14.88 4.51 -21.44
CA GLN A 75 15.71 5.47 -22.19
C GLN A 75 15.03 6.81 -22.51
N SER A 76 13.69 6.85 -22.54
CA SER A 76 12.91 8.07 -22.81
C SER A 76 12.68 8.94 -21.58
N LEU A 77 13.07 8.50 -20.38
CA LEU A 77 12.85 9.22 -19.14
C LEU A 77 14.10 10.02 -18.75
N SER A 78 13.88 11.26 -18.31
CA SER A 78 14.89 12.07 -17.63
C SER A 78 14.59 12.10 -16.14
N ALA A 79 15.63 11.97 -15.31
CA ALA A 79 15.51 12.07 -13.86
C ALA A 79 16.19 13.35 -13.36
N ARG A 80 15.67 13.90 -12.26
CA ARG A 80 16.35 14.88 -11.42
C ARG A 80 16.15 14.53 -9.96
N VAL A 81 17.12 14.88 -9.14
CA VAL A 81 16.95 14.86 -7.68
C VAL A 81 16.08 16.05 -7.28
N VAL A 82 15.01 15.79 -6.53
CA VAL A 82 14.18 16.85 -5.95
C VAL A 82 14.84 17.41 -4.70
N THR A 83 15.25 16.54 -3.78
CA THR A 83 15.96 16.92 -2.55
C THR A 83 16.93 15.81 -2.15
N SER A 84 18.06 16.17 -1.53
CA SER A 84 19.04 15.23 -1.00
C SER A 84 19.87 15.92 0.08
N GLY A 85 19.95 15.33 1.27
CA GLY A 85 20.68 15.91 2.42
C GLY A 85 20.05 17.18 3.02
N VAL A 86 18.83 17.54 2.62
CA VAL A 86 18.06 18.68 3.16
C VAL A 86 16.80 18.20 3.88
N ALA A 87 16.08 17.24 3.29
CA ALA A 87 14.99 16.55 3.98
C ALA A 87 15.51 15.69 5.14
N ALA A 88 14.62 15.35 6.07
CA ALA A 88 14.92 14.40 7.11
C ALA A 88 15.37 13.04 6.52
N PRO A 89 16.17 12.25 7.22
CA PRO A 89 16.89 11.13 6.61
C PRO A 89 16.02 9.89 6.33
N VAL A 90 14.84 9.77 6.94
CA VAL A 90 13.95 8.60 6.82
C VAL A 90 12.60 9.07 6.29
N ILE A 91 12.63 9.79 5.17
CA ILE A 91 11.40 10.14 4.45
C ILE A 91 10.77 8.86 3.94
N ASP A 92 9.49 8.69 4.27
CA ASP A 92 8.67 7.59 3.80
C ASP A 92 7.52 8.10 2.92
N MET A 93 6.33 7.50 3.03
CA MET A 93 5.18 7.76 2.19
C MET A 93 4.93 9.26 2.03
N LEU A 94 4.54 9.63 0.80
CA LEU A 94 4.33 11.01 0.41
C LEU A 94 3.04 11.21 -0.38
N ALA A 95 2.50 12.41 -0.26
CA ALA A 95 1.40 12.91 -1.07
C ALA A 95 1.89 14.01 -2.01
N LEU A 96 1.43 13.93 -3.26
CA LEU A 96 1.54 15.02 -4.23
C LEU A 96 0.53 16.12 -3.91
N TRP A 97 1.00 17.36 -3.87
CA TRP A 97 0.17 18.52 -3.51
C TRP A 97 0.31 19.69 -4.51
N PRO A 98 -0.79 20.36 -4.90
CA PRO A 98 -2.17 20.14 -4.46
C PRO A 98 -2.92 19.01 -5.20
N ASN A 99 -2.34 18.46 -6.27
CA ASN A 99 -2.94 17.41 -7.08
C ASN A 99 -1.88 16.56 -7.79
N ASP A 100 -2.31 15.47 -8.43
CA ASP A 100 -1.40 14.50 -9.06
C ASP A 100 -0.94 14.94 -10.46
N GLN A 101 -1.64 15.90 -11.08
CA GLN A 101 -1.39 16.33 -12.46
C GLN A 101 -0.30 17.42 -12.52
N ASN A 102 -0.33 18.37 -11.60
CA ASN A 102 0.60 19.49 -11.50
C ASN A 102 1.00 19.72 -10.04
N PRO A 103 1.73 18.78 -9.41
CA PRO A 103 2.19 18.96 -8.05
C PRO A 103 3.29 20.02 -7.99
N GLU A 104 3.22 20.87 -6.97
CA GLU A 104 4.26 21.84 -6.62
C GLU A 104 5.04 21.43 -5.37
N TRP A 105 4.44 20.55 -4.55
CA TRP A 105 4.97 20.11 -3.28
C TRP A 105 4.83 18.60 -3.10
N LEU A 106 5.81 18.01 -2.42
CA LEU A 106 5.66 16.72 -1.76
C LEU A 106 5.32 16.99 -0.29
N ILE A 107 4.29 16.36 0.24
CA ILE A 107 4.02 16.32 1.67
C ILE A 107 4.39 14.93 2.15
N ALA A 108 5.47 14.81 2.90
CA ALA A 108 6.13 13.55 3.16
C ALA A 108 6.26 13.31 4.67
N CYS A 109 5.93 12.10 5.10
CA CYS A 109 6.22 11.65 6.45
C CYS A 109 7.71 11.36 6.62
N ASN A 110 8.16 11.44 7.86
CA ASN A 110 9.48 11.04 8.29
C ASN A 110 9.34 10.02 9.43
N GLU A 111 9.79 8.81 9.15
CA GLU A 111 9.61 7.62 9.98
C GLU A 111 10.67 7.58 11.10
N GLN A 112 10.63 8.58 11.96
CA GLN A 112 11.59 8.78 13.06
C GLN A 112 10.86 8.96 14.39
N VAL A 113 11.61 9.29 15.44
CA VAL A 113 11.09 9.46 16.80
C VAL A 113 10.54 10.87 17.04
N GLU A 114 9.86 11.08 18.17
CA GLU A 114 9.12 12.32 18.50
C GLU A 114 9.92 13.62 18.36
N ALA A 115 11.24 13.57 18.61
CA ALA A 115 12.11 14.75 18.56
C ALA A 115 12.42 15.23 17.13
N ASP A 116 12.22 14.36 16.14
CA ASP A 116 12.52 14.63 14.74
C ASP A 116 11.30 15.25 14.02
N PRO A 117 11.49 15.82 12.82
CA PRO A 117 10.36 16.18 11.96
C PRO A 117 9.43 14.97 11.78
N GLY A 118 8.12 15.18 11.90
CA GLY A 118 7.12 14.14 11.62
C GLY A 118 6.63 14.23 10.18
N LEU A 119 6.11 15.41 9.79
CA LEU A 119 5.67 15.69 8.42
C LEU A 119 6.44 16.88 7.86
N GLN A 120 6.94 16.77 6.64
CA GLN A 120 7.64 17.84 5.94
C GLN A 120 6.94 18.19 4.62
N ARG A 121 7.00 19.46 4.23
CA ARG A 121 6.70 19.87 2.85
C ARG A 121 8.00 20.14 2.11
N ILE A 122 8.09 19.62 0.89
CA ILE A 122 9.27 19.72 0.03
C ILE A 122 8.82 20.40 -1.26
N ASN A 123 9.40 21.56 -1.58
CA ASN A 123 9.10 22.24 -2.83
C ASN A 123 9.71 21.45 -3.99
N ILE A 124 8.90 21.03 -4.95
CA ILE A 124 9.35 20.20 -6.06
C ILE A 124 10.37 20.97 -6.90
N ALA A 125 10.12 22.25 -7.20
CA ALA A 125 10.99 23.03 -8.09
C ALA A 125 12.36 23.33 -7.47
N THR A 126 12.41 23.65 -6.17
CA THR A 126 13.64 24.13 -5.52
C THR A 126 14.33 23.10 -4.61
N GLY A 127 13.63 22.04 -4.21
CA GLY A 127 14.10 21.07 -3.23
C GLY A 127 14.09 21.59 -1.79
N ALA A 128 13.60 22.81 -1.55
CA ALA A 128 13.54 23.41 -0.22
C ALA A 128 12.55 22.66 0.67
N VAL A 129 12.94 22.43 1.92
CA VAL A 129 12.18 21.63 2.89
C VAL A 129 11.76 22.49 4.06
N GLN A 130 10.54 22.30 4.54
CA GLN A 130 10.04 22.89 5.78
C GLN A 130 9.28 21.84 6.60
N THR A 131 9.56 21.78 7.90
CA THR A 131 8.82 20.94 8.83
C THR A 131 7.43 21.53 9.06
N ILE A 132 6.40 20.71 8.84
CA ILE A 132 5.01 21.07 9.14
C ILE A 132 4.71 20.74 10.60
N VAL A 133 4.99 19.50 11.02
CA VAL A 133 4.75 19.03 12.39
C VAL A 133 5.89 18.14 12.87
N SER A 134 6.19 18.19 14.17
CA SER A 134 7.03 17.23 14.91
C SER A 134 6.23 16.63 16.08
N GLY A 135 6.79 15.62 16.75
CA GLY A 135 6.13 14.94 17.86
C GLY A 135 5.30 13.72 17.45
N THR A 136 5.38 13.26 16.21
CA THR A 136 4.89 11.93 15.82
C THR A 136 5.96 10.87 16.10
N ILE A 137 5.57 9.60 16.20
CA ILE A 137 6.49 8.45 16.14
C ILE A 137 6.21 7.67 14.87
N PHE A 138 7.27 7.38 14.11
CA PHE A 138 7.24 6.57 12.89
C PHE A 138 6.11 7.05 11.98
N CYS A 139 6.17 8.34 11.60
CA CYS A 139 5.20 8.90 10.66
C CYS A 139 5.31 8.09 9.38
N ASP A 140 4.20 7.54 8.91
CA ASP A 140 4.21 6.82 7.64
C ASP A 140 3.13 7.31 6.68
N ALA A 141 1.98 6.64 6.53
CA ALA A 141 1.08 7.04 5.44
C ALA A 141 0.87 8.54 5.37
N ALA A 142 1.14 9.13 4.22
CA ALA A 142 0.78 10.50 3.88
C ALA A 142 -0.07 10.46 2.61
N LYS A 143 -1.38 10.67 2.75
CA LYS A 143 -2.32 10.59 1.62
C LYS A 143 -3.18 11.84 1.53
N ARG A 144 -3.28 12.37 0.30
CA ARG A 144 -4.24 13.43 -0.02
C ARG A 144 -5.65 12.85 -0.07
N THR A 145 -6.57 13.50 0.62
CA THR A 145 -7.99 13.13 0.59
C THR A 145 -8.69 13.78 -0.61
N PRO A 146 -9.78 13.18 -1.13
CA PRO A 146 -10.60 13.81 -2.17
C PRO A 146 -11.25 15.13 -1.76
N TRP A 147 -11.30 15.44 -0.46
CA TRP A 147 -11.86 16.68 0.07
C TRP A 147 -10.80 17.73 0.47
N GLY A 148 -9.55 17.55 0.02
CA GLY A 148 -8.53 18.60 0.06
C GLY A 148 -7.75 18.71 1.36
N THR A 149 -7.52 17.59 2.05
CA THR A 149 -6.65 17.51 3.23
C THR A 149 -5.54 16.48 3.04
N ILE A 150 -4.59 16.45 3.96
CA ILE A 150 -3.61 15.37 4.10
C ILE A 150 -4.00 14.54 5.33
N VAL A 151 -4.23 13.25 5.13
CA VAL A 151 -4.25 12.27 6.22
C VAL A 151 -2.84 11.75 6.41
N PHE A 152 -2.38 11.72 7.66
CA PHE A 152 -1.14 11.07 8.01
C PHE A 152 -1.21 10.25 9.29
N THR A 153 -0.33 9.25 9.44
CA THR A 153 -0.44 8.24 10.50
C THR A 153 0.87 7.95 11.22
N GLU A 154 0.79 7.19 12.31
CA GLU A 154 1.95 6.67 13.07
C GLU A 154 1.99 5.14 13.03
N GLU A 155 3.17 4.59 12.82
CA GLU A 155 3.48 3.16 12.84
C GLU A 155 3.94 2.73 14.26
N ASN A 156 3.18 3.10 15.29
CA ASN A 156 3.58 2.91 16.70
C ASN A 156 2.67 1.96 17.49
N GLY A 157 2.22 0.87 16.86
CA GLY A 157 1.50 -0.21 17.52
C GLY A 157 0.10 0.11 18.02
N GLY A 158 -0.53 -0.88 18.66
CA GLY A 158 -1.84 -0.74 19.32
C GLY A 158 -1.76 -0.14 20.74
N GLY A 159 -2.89 -0.18 21.45
CA GLY A 159 -3.00 0.22 22.85
C GLY A 159 -3.17 1.72 23.10
N THR A 160 -3.18 2.13 24.37
CA THR A 160 -3.44 3.53 24.79
C THR A 160 -2.36 4.53 24.40
N SER A 161 -1.21 4.06 23.95
CA SER A 161 -0.09 4.84 23.41
C SER A 161 0.22 4.47 21.96
N GLY A 162 -0.67 3.70 21.33
CA GLY A 162 -0.54 3.23 19.97
C GLY A 162 -0.59 4.37 18.95
N GLY A 163 -0.18 4.05 17.73
CA GLY A 163 -0.21 4.95 16.59
C GLY A 163 -1.61 5.46 16.30
N ARG A 164 -1.71 6.66 15.73
CA ARG A 164 -2.98 7.36 15.47
C ARG A 164 -3.03 7.88 14.04
N VAL A 165 -4.26 8.20 13.62
CA VAL A 165 -4.53 8.93 12.38
C VAL A 165 -4.73 10.41 12.70
N TYR A 166 -4.09 11.26 11.92
CA TYR A 166 -4.22 12.70 11.95
C TYR A 166 -4.69 13.23 10.59
N GLU A 167 -5.30 14.40 10.61
CA GLU A 167 -5.69 15.10 9.39
C GLU A 167 -5.25 16.56 9.46
N LEU A 168 -4.61 17.01 8.38
CA LEU A 168 -4.11 18.36 8.17
C LEU A 168 -4.90 19.04 7.04
N ILE A 169 -5.56 20.14 7.37
CA ILE A 169 -6.08 21.09 6.38
C ILE A 169 -4.99 22.13 6.08
N ASP A 170 -4.89 22.65 4.85
CA ASP A 170 -3.93 23.73 4.52
C ASP A 170 -2.44 23.45 4.89
N PRO A 171 -1.78 22.48 4.24
CA PRO A 171 -0.38 22.14 4.52
C PRO A 171 0.62 23.25 4.14
N LEU A 172 0.23 24.24 3.33
CA LEU A 172 1.14 25.29 2.88
C LEU A 172 1.25 26.46 3.87
N ASN A 173 0.21 26.74 4.65
CA ASN A 173 0.23 27.77 5.70
C ASN A 173 0.48 27.22 7.11
N THR A 174 0.95 25.97 7.22
CA THR A 174 1.14 25.27 8.50
C THR A 174 2.62 24.91 8.69
N THR A 175 3.28 25.36 9.75
CA THR A 175 4.74 25.23 9.92
C THR A 175 5.15 25.12 11.37
N ASN A 176 6.09 24.20 11.67
CA ASN A 176 6.70 24.00 12.99
C ASN A 176 5.69 23.80 14.14
N VAL A 177 4.58 23.13 13.85
CA VAL A 177 3.60 22.72 14.88
C VAL A 177 4.16 21.53 15.67
N ILE A 178 3.81 21.42 16.94
CA ILE A 178 4.22 20.33 17.83
C ILE A 178 2.97 19.57 18.25
N LEU A 179 2.96 18.26 18.01
CA LEU A 179 1.98 17.34 18.54
C LEU A 179 2.41 16.86 19.94
N ASP A 180 1.53 17.00 20.92
CA ASP A 180 1.59 16.23 22.16
C ASP A 180 0.76 14.95 21.99
N ARG A 181 1.43 13.81 21.84
CA ARG A 181 0.78 12.51 21.59
C ARG A 181 -0.08 12.05 22.76
N THR A 182 0.28 12.44 23.99
CA THR A 182 -0.47 12.05 25.19
C THR A 182 -1.86 12.67 25.16
N THR A 183 -1.93 13.96 24.86
CA THR A 183 -3.20 14.70 24.87
C THR A 183 -3.88 14.75 23.49
N GLY A 184 -3.14 14.48 22.41
CA GLY A 184 -3.60 14.70 21.04
C GLY A 184 -3.68 16.18 20.66
N THR A 185 -2.99 17.05 21.40
CA THR A 185 -3.05 18.50 21.19
C THR A 185 -1.95 18.96 20.24
N PHE A 186 -2.31 19.82 19.29
CA PHE A 186 -1.36 20.51 18.42
C PHE A 186 -1.13 21.93 18.95
N SER A 187 0.13 22.34 19.06
CA SER A 187 0.51 23.65 19.62
C SER A 187 1.81 24.18 19.01
N GLY A 188 2.15 25.43 19.34
CA GLY A 188 3.32 26.09 18.76
C GLY A 188 3.19 26.35 17.26
N GLY A 189 4.26 26.83 16.64
CA GLY A 189 4.31 27.05 15.19
C GLY A 189 3.24 28.01 14.65
N THR A 190 2.93 27.86 13.37
CA THR A 190 1.82 28.52 12.67
C THR A 190 0.86 27.46 12.14
N GLY A 191 -0.44 27.68 12.26
CA GLY A 191 -1.46 26.75 11.75
C GLY A 191 -1.75 25.55 12.66
N ALA A 192 -1.51 25.62 13.97
CA ALA A 192 -1.80 24.51 14.88
C ALA A 192 -3.30 24.07 14.86
N SER A 193 -4.21 25.01 14.61
CA SER A 193 -5.66 24.75 14.43
C SER A 193 -6.00 23.99 13.14
N ASN A 194 -5.03 23.84 12.25
CA ASN A 194 -5.21 23.15 10.98
C ASN A 194 -5.04 21.63 11.11
N PHE A 195 -4.88 21.11 12.32
CA PHE A 195 -4.78 19.69 12.59
C PHE A 195 -5.97 19.18 13.40
N ALA A 196 -6.31 17.91 13.19
CA ALA A 196 -7.17 17.14 14.07
C ALA A 196 -6.65 15.71 14.22
N VAL A 197 -6.81 15.15 15.43
CA VAL A 197 -6.74 13.70 15.64
C VAL A 197 -8.04 13.07 15.11
N ARG A 198 -7.95 11.89 14.50
CA ARG A 198 -9.10 11.12 14.00
C ARG A 198 -9.30 9.84 14.80
N PRO A 199 -9.75 9.95 16.07
CA PRO A 199 -9.81 8.81 16.98
C PRO A 199 -10.84 7.76 16.56
N ALA A 200 -11.80 8.11 15.71
CA ALA A 200 -12.79 7.16 15.19
C ALA A 200 -12.15 6.03 14.37
N LEU A 201 -10.93 6.21 13.87
CA LEU A 201 -10.17 5.19 13.13
C LEU A 201 -9.40 4.21 14.04
N GLY A 202 -9.37 4.45 15.36
CA GLY A 202 -8.67 3.61 16.32
C GLY A 202 -7.15 3.78 16.28
N ARG A 203 -6.45 2.80 16.88
CA ARG A 203 -4.99 2.79 17.04
C ARG A 203 -4.38 1.46 16.66
N LEU A 204 -3.26 1.53 15.93
CA LEU A 204 -2.46 0.41 15.43
C LEU A 204 -1.13 0.93 14.85
N SER A 205 -0.27 0.03 14.35
CA SER A 205 0.84 0.42 13.48
C SER A 205 0.30 0.68 12.08
N PHE A 206 0.08 1.96 11.73
CA PHE A 206 -0.44 2.32 10.41
C PHE A 206 0.70 2.49 9.42
N GLU A 207 0.81 1.56 8.48
CA GLU A 207 1.67 1.72 7.32
C GLU A 207 0.86 2.39 6.19
N GLY A 208 0.34 1.61 5.23
CA GLY A 208 -0.51 2.11 4.17
C GLY A 208 -1.94 2.51 4.59
N VAL A 209 -2.55 3.42 3.83
CA VAL A 209 -3.98 3.75 3.91
C VAL A 209 -4.62 3.96 2.54
N GLY A 210 -5.84 3.46 2.38
CA GLY A 210 -6.64 3.58 1.16
C GLY A 210 -7.92 4.38 1.43
N ILE A 211 -8.08 5.54 0.80
CA ILE A 211 -9.16 6.49 1.09
C ILE A 211 -10.08 6.64 -0.12
N TYR A 212 -11.36 6.30 0.04
CA TYR A 212 -12.38 6.51 -0.98
C TYR A 212 -12.98 7.93 -0.90
N PRO A 213 -13.50 8.49 -2.01
CA PRO A 213 -14.11 9.83 -2.04
C PRO A 213 -15.25 10.07 -1.05
N ASN A 214 -15.96 9.01 -0.66
CA ASN A 214 -17.04 9.09 0.32
C ASN A 214 -16.56 9.04 1.78
N GLY A 215 -15.25 8.90 2.02
CA GLY A 215 -14.64 8.82 3.35
C GLY A 215 -14.52 7.41 3.94
N VAL A 216 -14.92 6.36 3.20
CA VAL A 216 -14.55 4.98 3.58
C VAL A 216 -13.04 4.85 3.48
N MET A 217 -12.43 4.28 4.52
CA MET A 217 -10.98 4.11 4.59
C MET A 217 -10.64 2.66 4.93
N TYR A 218 -9.63 2.13 4.25
CA TYR A 218 -9.06 0.80 4.47
C TYR A 218 -7.62 0.92 4.93
N TYR A 219 -7.21 0.07 5.87
CA TYR A 219 -5.87 0.12 6.47
C TYR A 219 -5.49 -1.22 7.10
N GLY A 220 -4.20 -1.48 7.20
CA GLY A 220 -3.63 -2.64 7.87
C GLY A 220 -3.14 -2.30 9.28
N ASP A 221 -2.79 -3.33 10.04
CA ASP A 221 -1.95 -3.20 11.23
C ASP A 221 -0.59 -3.83 10.90
N GLU A 222 0.47 -3.04 10.88
CA GLU A 222 1.82 -3.55 10.67
C GLU A 222 2.31 -4.28 11.94
N ASP A 223 1.88 -5.53 12.09
CA ASP A 223 2.23 -6.37 13.22
C ASP A 223 2.59 -7.76 12.74
N ARG A 224 3.75 -8.25 13.18
CA ARG A 224 4.20 -9.60 12.84
C ARG A 224 3.69 -10.64 13.83
N PRO A 225 3.36 -11.87 13.36
CA PRO A 225 3.06 -12.98 14.26
C PRO A 225 4.17 -13.17 15.28
N LEU A 226 3.79 -13.32 16.55
CA LEU A 226 4.74 -13.53 17.64
C LEU A 226 4.13 -14.44 18.72
N ASN A 227 4.90 -15.42 19.21
CA ASN A 227 4.52 -16.31 20.31
C ASN A 227 3.16 -16.99 20.13
N GLY A 228 2.80 -17.35 18.90
CA GLY A 228 1.53 -18.02 18.56
C GLY A 228 0.34 -17.08 18.41
N ALA A 229 0.51 -15.77 18.63
CA ALA A 229 -0.44 -14.78 18.15
C ALA A 229 -0.32 -14.62 16.62
N GLY A 230 -1.45 -14.43 15.94
CA GLY A 230 -1.43 -13.99 14.55
C GLY A 230 -0.87 -12.57 14.44
N GLY A 231 -0.38 -12.19 13.26
CA GLY A 231 0.00 -10.82 12.99
C GLY A 231 -1.21 -9.92 12.76
N GLY A 232 -0.96 -8.75 12.17
CA GLY A 232 -1.95 -7.72 11.97
C GLY A 232 -3.04 -8.07 10.97
N ALA A 233 -4.20 -7.44 11.13
CA ALA A 233 -5.38 -7.65 10.29
C ALA A 233 -5.66 -6.41 9.42
N TYR A 234 -6.44 -6.59 8.35
CA TYR A 234 -7.02 -5.46 7.62
C TYR A 234 -8.28 -4.94 8.31
N PHE A 235 -8.43 -3.62 8.31
CA PHE A 235 -9.54 -2.88 8.87
C PHE A 235 -10.21 -2.02 7.80
N LYS A 236 -11.48 -1.71 8.07
CA LYS A 236 -12.33 -0.82 7.28
C LYS A 236 -13.01 0.16 8.23
N PHE A 237 -12.80 1.44 8.02
CA PHE A 237 -13.59 2.50 8.61
C PHE A 237 -14.73 2.90 7.66
N VAL A 238 -15.94 3.02 8.21
CA VAL A 238 -17.11 3.54 7.52
C VAL A 238 -17.60 4.80 8.23
N PRO A 239 -17.63 5.96 7.55
CA PRO A 239 -18.08 7.21 8.16
C PRO A 239 -19.57 7.15 8.49
N SER A 240 -19.97 7.75 9.61
CA SER A 240 -21.39 7.88 9.99
C SER A 240 -22.18 8.69 8.97
N THR A 241 -21.53 9.70 8.39
CA THR A 241 -22.04 10.53 7.30
C THR A 241 -21.07 10.43 6.13
N PRO A 242 -21.32 9.50 5.18
CA PRO A 242 -20.53 9.45 3.96
C PRO A 242 -20.59 10.77 3.21
N ARG A 243 -19.43 11.19 2.71
CA ARG A 243 -19.32 12.39 1.91
C ARG A 243 -19.86 12.13 0.50
N ASP A 244 -20.49 13.14 -0.10
CA ASP A 244 -20.75 13.14 -1.54
C ASP A 244 -19.42 13.27 -2.32
N PRO A 245 -19.03 12.29 -3.15
CA PRO A 245 -17.81 12.35 -3.96
C PRO A 245 -17.69 13.61 -4.84
N GLY A 246 -18.80 14.26 -5.19
CA GLY A 246 -18.84 15.48 -6.01
C GLY A 246 -18.77 16.80 -5.24
N ALA A 247 -18.72 16.76 -3.90
CA ALA A 247 -18.73 17.98 -3.09
C ALA A 247 -17.39 18.74 -3.09
N ASP A 248 -17.47 20.07 -3.02
CA ASP A 248 -16.30 20.98 -2.94
C ASP A 248 -15.42 20.74 -1.71
N PRO A 249 -14.09 20.94 -1.79
CA PRO A 249 -13.18 20.74 -0.66
C PRO A 249 -13.66 21.35 0.66
N ILE A 250 -13.38 20.68 1.78
CA ILE A 250 -13.83 21.16 3.09
C ILE A 250 -13.13 22.47 3.47
N THR A 251 -13.83 23.30 4.23
CA THR A 251 -13.25 24.54 4.78
C THR A 251 -12.92 24.44 6.27
N SER A 252 -13.44 23.41 6.94
CA SER A 252 -13.16 23.10 8.33
C SER A 252 -12.99 21.61 8.54
N LEU A 253 -12.06 21.21 9.41
CA LEU A 253 -11.84 19.81 9.77
C LEU A 253 -13.04 19.11 10.43
N SER A 254 -14.04 19.87 10.89
CA SER A 254 -15.31 19.31 11.40
C SER A 254 -16.22 18.79 10.28
N GLU A 255 -16.00 19.18 9.03
CA GLU A 255 -16.74 18.72 7.85
C GLU A 255 -16.19 17.40 7.28
N SER A 256 -15.00 16.96 7.74
CA SER A 256 -14.36 15.74 7.27
C SER A 256 -15.22 14.50 7.61
N PRO A 257 -15.40 13.55 6.66
CA PRO A 257 -16.11 12.31 6.95
C PRO A 257 -15.38 11.45 8.00
N LEU A 258 -14.10 11.72 8.27
CA LEU A 258 -13.29 10.98 9.24
C LEU A 258 -13.54 11.40 10.70
N VAL A 259 -14.41 12.39 10.95
CA VAL A 259 -14.75 12.84 12.31
C VAL A 259 -15.44 11.75 13.13
N SER A 260 -16.31 10.94 12.51
CA SER A 260 -17.04 9.89 13.22
C SER A 260 -17.44 8.75 12.28
N GLY A 261 -17.50 7.53 12.81
CA GLY A 261 -17.86 6.34 12.05
C GLY A 261 -17.71 5.07 12.86
N SER A 262 -17.64 3.94 12.16
CA SER A 262 -17.46 2.62 12.76
C SER A 262 -16.33 1.86 12.07
N VAL A 263 -15.54 1.14 12.85
CA VAL A 263 -14.45 0.30 12.34
C VAL A 263 -14.91 -1.16 12.29
N PHE A 264 -14.45 -1.87 11.27
CA PHE A 264 -14.68 -3.28 11.05
C PHE A 264 -13.35 -3.96 10.75
N GLY A 265 -13.12 -5.14 11.29
CA GLY A 265 -11.98 -5.98 10.99
C GLY A 265 -12.30 -7.08 10.00
N LEU A 266 -11.37 -7.42 9.11
CA LEU A 266 -11.55 -8.50 8.15
C LEU A 266 -11.40 -9.87 8.82
N ARG A 267 -12.39 -10.74 8.62
CA ARG A 267 -12.29 -12.16 8.95
C ARG A 267 -12.65 -13.01 7.73
N LEU A 268 -11.68 -13.77 7.26
CA LEU A 268 -11.83 -14.74 6.20
C LEU A 268 -12.27 -16.09 6.76
N GLY A 269 -13.04 -16.82 5.96
CA GLY A 269 -13.74 -18.04 6.39
C GLY A 269 -15.23 -17.78 6.46
N LYS A 270 -15.95 -18.33 5.47
CA LYS A 270 -17.39 -18.18 5.33
C LYS A 270 -18.14 -19.51 5.36
N ARG A 271 -17.47 -20.67 5.32
CA ARG A 271 -18.18 -21.95 5.43
C ARG A 271 -18.74 -22.08 6.85
N SER A 272 -19.80 -22.88 6.97
CA SER A 272 -20.42 -23.17 8.27
C SER A 272 -20.91 -21.93 9.04
N GLY A 273 -21.30 -20.86 8.34
CA GLY A 273 -21.81 -19.64 8.99
C GLY A 273 -20.71 -18.74 9.56
N ASN A 274 -19.59 -18.60 8.84
CA ASN A 274 -18.42 -17.81 9.23
C ASN A 274 -17.69 -18.36 10.48
N THR A 275 -17.67 -19.68 10.65
CA THR A 275 -17.01 -20.35 11.79
C THR A 275 -15.76 -21.13 11.39
N ASP A 276 -15.42 -21.19 10.10
CA ASP A 276 -14.24 -21.86 9.54
C ASP A 276 -13.05 -20.89 9.34
N TYR A 277 -12.89 -19.94 10.26
CA TYR A 277 -11.76 -19.02 10.29
C TYR A 277 -10.56 -19.62 11.05
N GLY A 278 -9.35 -19.18 10.72
CA GLY A 278 -8.12 -19.60 11.37
C GLY A 278 -6.97 -19.84 10.40
N GLN A 279 -5.94 -20.57 10.86
CA GLN A 279 -4.80 -20.96 10.03
C GLN A 279 -5.28 -21.79 8.82
N GLY A 280 -4.90 -21.37 7.62
CA GLY A 280 -5.34 -21.96 6.36
C GLY A 280 -6.50 -21.24 5.65
N THR A 281 -7.08 -20.22 6.31
CA THR A 281 -8.11 -19.35 5.70
C THR A 281 -7.60 -17.91 5.62
N ASN A 282 -6.41 -17.72 5.04
CA ASN A 282 -5.76 -16.40 4.86
C ASN A 282 -6.08 -15.73 3.51
N THR A 283 -6.76 -16.44 2.62
CA THR A 283 -7.32 -15.91 1.37
C THR A 283 -8.73 -16.47 1.11
N GLY A 284 -9.46 -15.85 0.18
CA GLY A 284 -10.82 -16.27 -0.18
C GLY A 284 -11.91 -15.35 0.38
N LEU A 285 -13.11 -15.91 0.59
CA LEU A 285 -14.27 -15.12 1.01
C LEU A 285 -14.21 -14.79 2.50
N GLY A 286 -14.59 -13.56 2.85
CA GLY A 286 -14.64 -13.11 4.22
C GLY A 286 -15.84 -12.21 4.54
N THR A 287 -15.79 -11.67 5.74
CA THR A 287 -16.78 -10.74 6.28
C THR A 287 -16.08 -9.64 7.08
N TRP A 288 -16.67 -8.46 7.07
CA TRP A 288 -16.27 -7.35 7.93
C TRP A 288 -16.96 -7.49 9.28
N ILE A 289 -16.20 -7.73 10.34
CA ILE A 289 -16.69 -7.88 11.70
C ILE A 289 -16.61 -6.53 12.40
N ALA A 290 -17.75 -6.01 12.87
CA ALA A 290 -17.76 -4.76 13.62
C ALA A 290 -16.86 -4.88 14.85
N THR A 291 -16.02 -3.87 15.07
CA THR A 291 -15.25 -3.78 16.31
C THR A 291 -16.17 -3.40 17.45
N THR A 292 -15.75 -3.76 18.67
CA THR A 292 -16.55 -3.50 19.89
C THR A 292 -16.01 -2.34 20.72
N GLY A 293 -14.83 -1.82 20.37
CA GLY A 293 -14.26 -0.64 20.99
C GLY A 293 -14.92 0.64 20.49
N GLY A 294 -15.02 1.64 21.36
CA GLY A 294 -15.50 2.97 20.99
C GLY A 294 -14.46 3.78 20.20
N SER A 295 -14.49 5.09 20.38
CA SER A 295 -13.47 6.00 19.83
C SER A 295 -12.09 5.72 20.44
N ASP A 296 -11.04 5.91 19.65
CA ASP A 296 -9.62 5.76 20.02
C ASP A 296 -9.25 4.34 20.49
N GLN A 297 -9.97 3.33 20.01
CA GLN A 297 -9.82 1.93 20.42
C GLN A 297 -8.51 1.30 19.95
N ASP A 298 -7.99 0.39 20.77
CA ASP A 298 -6.91 -0.52 20.42
C ASP A 298 -7.39 -1.59 19.44
N LEU A 299 -7.08 -1.41 18.16
CA LEU A 299 -7.51 -2.33 17.10
C LEU A 299 -6.71 -3.64 17.08
N ARG A 300 -5.45 -3.62 17.55
CA ARG A 300 -4.64 -4.84 17.70
C ARG A 300 -5.27 -5.79 18.72
N ALA A 301 -5.79 -5.25 19.83
CA ALA A 301 -6.58 -6.05 20.77
C ALA A 301 -7.88 -6.60 20.13
N GLN A 302 -8.52 -5.86 19.23
CA GLN A 302 -9.71 -6.35 18.50
C GLN A 302 -9.37 -7.51 17.56
N THR A 303 -8.18 -7.53 16.93
CA THR A 303 -7.70 -8.67 16.13
C THR A 303 -7.78 -9.98 16.90
N ALA A 304 -7.21 -10.00 18.11
CA ALA A 304 -7.20 -11.20 18.96
C ALA A 304 -8.58 -11.54 19.52
N ALA A 305 -9.37 -10.53 19.92
CA ALA A 305 -10.68 -10.71 20.53
C ALA A 305 -11.72 -11.25 19.55
N LEU A 306 -11.72 -10.73 18.31
CA LEU A 306 -12.72 -11.05 17.28
C LEU A 306 -12.29 -12.18 16.34
N LYS A 307 -11.08 -12.71 16.55
CA LYS A 307 -10.46 -13.74 15.69
C LYS A 307 -10.41 -13.28 14.25
N LEU A 308 -9.98 -12.03 14.03
CA LEU A 308 -9.77 -11.50 12.69
C LEU A 308 -8.67 -12.31 11.98
N THR A 309 -8.65 -12.23 10.66
CA THR A 309 -7.59 -12.87 9.88
C THR A 309 -6.31 -12.08 10.07
N GLY A 310 -5.36 -12.66 10.80
CA GLY A 310 -4.00 -12.13 10.91
C GLY A 310 -3.18 -12.52 9.68
N TYR A 311 -2.51 -11.54 9.12
CA TYR A 311 -1.52 -11.67 8.04
C TYR A 311 -0.11 -11.66 8.65
N TYR A 312 0.92 -11.75 7.81
CA TYR A 312 2.30 -11.72 8.32
C TYR A 312 2.68 -10.32 8.74
N ARG A 313 2.45 -9.30 7.91
CA ARG A 313 2.71 -7.89 8.19
C ARG A 313 2.07 -7.03 7.10
N PRO A 314 0.78 -6.67 7.24
CA PRO A 314 0.14 -5.69 6.38
C PRO A 314 0.91 -4.37 6.37
N GLU A 315 1.36 -3.93 5.20
CA GLU A 315 2.13 -2.71 5.00
C GLU A 315 1.38 -1.75 4.03
N ASP A 316 2.12 -1.15 3.11
CA ASP A 316 1.66 -0.32 2.02
C ASP A 316 0.37 -0.82 1.38
N LEU A 317 -0.58 0.10 1.17
CA LEU A 317 -1.80 -0.21 0.42
C LEU A 317 -2.29 0.94 -0.43
N GLN A 318 -3.00 0.57 -1.50
CA GLN A 318 -3.54 1.51 -2.46
C GLN A 318 -4.89 1.02 -2.98
N ILE A 319 -5.80 1.96 -3.20
CA ILE A 319 -7.07 1.68 -3.89
C ILE A 319 -6.82 1.48 -5.38
N ASP A 320 -7.57 0.57 -6.00
CA ASP A 320 -7.57 0.40 -7.45
C ASP A 320 -8.43 1.50 -8.07
N LEU A 321 -7.77 2.48 -8.71
CA LEU A 321 -8.45 3.61 -9.34
C LEU A 321 -9.29 3.19 -10.56
N GLY A 322 -8.96 2.08 -11.21
CA GLY A 322 -9.76 1.53 -12.30
C GLY A 322 -11.07 0.94 -11.79
N ALA A 323 -11.00 0.16 -10.70
CA ALA A 323 -12.19 -0.35 -10.02
C ALA A 323 -13.06 0.79 -9.46
N LEU A 324 -12.43 1.79 -8.83
CA LEU A 324 -13.14 2.99 -8.35
C LEU A 324 -13.89 3.70 -9.49
N ALA A 325 -13.26 3.87 -10.66
CA ALA A 325 -13.89 4.48 -11.82
C ALA A 325 -15.08 3.65 -12.37
N ALA A 326 -15.07 2.33 -12.15
CA ALA A 326 -16.18 1.43 -12.45
C ALA A 326 -17.28 1.42 -11.37
N GLY A 327 -17.11 2.17 -10.27
CA GLY A 327 -18.02 2.17 -9.13
C GLY A 327 -17.87 0.95 -8.22
N GLU A 328 -16.74 0.25 -8.33
CA GLU A 328 -16.41 -0.93 -7.53
C GLU A 328 -15.49 -0.57 -6.36
N VAL A 329 -15.53 -1.40 -5.32
CA VAL A 329 -14.55 -1.35 -4.23
C VAL A 329 -13.46 -2.36 -4.56
N ARG A 330 -12.24 -1.88 -4.67
CA ARG A 330 -11.05 -2.73 -4.68
C ARG A 330 -9.85 -1.98 -4.12
N PHE A 331 -9.09 -2.65 -3.29
CA PHE A 331 -7.78 -2.18 -2.85
C PHE A 331 -6.84 -3.37 -2.72
N CYS A 332 -5.54 -3.11 -2.82
CA CYS A 332 -4.52 -4.11 -2.57
C CYS A 332 -3.55 -3.55 -1.55
N GLY A 333 -3.21 -4.37 -0.56
CA GLY A 333 -2.13 -4.09 0.38
C GLY A 333 -1.06 -5.16 0.25
N ASP A 334 0.19 -4.77 0.45
CA ASP A 334 1.29 -5.70 0.52
C ASP A 334 1.40 -6.26 1.93
N ASN A 335 1.56 -7.56 2.01
CA ASN A 335 1.80 -8.30 3.22
C ASN A 335 3.24 -8.77 3.14
N THR A 336 4.19 -7.97 3.63
CA THR A 336 5.60 -8.25 3.40
C THR A 336 6.07 -9.47 4.16
N GLY A 337 7.16 -10.04 3.67
CA GLY A 337 7.82 -11.17 4.31
C GLY A 337 9.24 -10.82 4.72
N ASN A 338 9.90 -11.75 5.40
CA ASN A 338 11.32 -11.67 5.68
C ASN A 338 12.08 -12.58 4.73
N GLU A 339 12.52 -12.01 3.60
CA GLU A 339 13.19 -12.77 2.53
C GLU A 339 14.49 -13.43 3.00
N ALA A 340 15.32 -12.67 3.71
CA ALA A 340 16.68 -13.06 4.06
C ALA A 340 16.74 -14.15 5.14
N THR A 341 15.75 -14.20 6.02
CA THR A 341 15.74 -15.11 7.18
C THR A 341 14.72 -16.23 7.03
N ASP A 342 13.51 -15.88 6.57
CA ASP A 342 12.36 -16.78 6.63
C ASP A 342 12.01 -17.37 5.26
N HIS A 343 12.69 -16.92 4.18
CA HIS A 343 12.31 -17.23 2.80
C HIS A 343 10.82 -16.94 2.54
N ASN A 344 10.33 -15.86 3.13
CA ASN A 344 9.01 -15.33 2.87
C ASN A 344 9.15 -14.08 2.01
N TRP A 345 8.70 -14.14 0.76
CA TRP A 345 8.79 -13.06 -0.23
C TRP A 345 7.61 -12.07 -0.18
N GLY A 346 6.72 -12.25 0.80
CA GLY A 346 5.51 -11.45 0.90
C GLY A 346 4.44 -11.82 -0.12
N GLU A 347 3.27 -11.20 0.03
CA GLU A 347 2.11 -11.41 -0.82
C GLU A 347 1.33 -10.10 -0.99
N SER A 348 0.90 -9.77 -2.20
CA SER A 348 -0.09 -8.70 -2.38
C SER A 348 -1.50 -9.26 -2.17
N ILE A 349 -2.23 -8.71 -1.19
CA ILE A 349 -3.60 -9.11 -0.86
C ILE A 349 -4.56 -8.07 -1.43
N CYS A 350 -5.32 -8.47 -2.45
CA CYS A 350 -6.38 -7.65 -3.03
C CYS A 350 -7.75 -8.02 -2.48
N ILE A 351 -8.50 -7.03 -2.00
CA ILE A 351 -9.83 -7.17 -1.41
C ILE A 351 -10.85 -6.41 -2.27
N THR A 352 -12.00 -7.04 -2.53
CA THR A 352 -13.11 -6.54 -3.37
C THR A 352 -14.43 -6.60 -2.62
#